data_AF-A0AAN7QN53-F1
#
_entry.id   AF-A0AAN7QN53-F1
#
_cell.length_a   1.000
_cell.length_b   1.000
_cell.length_c   1.000
_cell.angle_alpha   90.00
_cell.angle_beta   90.00
_cell.angle_gamma   90.00
#
_symmetry.space_group_name_H-M   'P 1'
#
loop_
_entity.id
_entity.type
_entity.pdbx_description
1 polymer ?
#
loop_
_entity_poly.entity_id
_entity_poly.type
_entity_poly.pdbx_seq_one_letter_code
_entity_poly.pdbx_strand_id
1 'polypeptide(L)'
;MIHRFKYSLVQTMPICLKKLAVCLPLKHIFGFAEHYRQVIVNMKQELVLIRSRTDLDCYNGEADGRITLRKIQWKVPHLTLSDRSKLKLFERINRNPIITIPFRQWELHEYPSLKQVKMDIWPIKTSAHLEKPRWVIVALQKNQRRRAKNDRATVFDHANISDIRLHLNSERYPYEAMNLDFTTNKYAIAYRNYVNFQCNYYDRNDWGIGGSTAGGGGNVTSAISMPTFDYTEFKECPIFVIDCASQNENLKNSTVDVKLELESNNNFENGMVAYCLIIHDAIVQYNPLTGEVKRL
;
A
#
# COMPACT_ATOMS: atom_id res chain seq x y z
N MET A 1 -23.60 3.17 3.74
CA MET A 1 -23.10 3.59 5.07
C MET A 1 -21.64 4.05 4.90
N ILE A 2 -21.45 5.33 4.58
CA ILE A 2 -20.17 5.91 4.13
C ILE A 2 -19.25 6.09 5.34
N HIS A 3 -18.07 5.47 5.33
CA HIS A 3 -17.04 5.73 6.33
C HIS A 3 -16.00 6.68 5.74
N ARG A 4 -16.10 7.93 6.18
CA ARG A 4 -15.17 9.04 5.99
C ARG A 4 -13.92 8.72 6.82
N PHE A 5 -12.76 8.48 6.21
CA PHE A 5 -11.49 8.48 6.92
C PHE A 5 -10.79 9.83 6.71
N LYS A 6 -11.31 10.86 7.39
CA LYS A 6 -10.54 12.03 7.79
C LYS A 6 -10.33 11.93 9.29
N TYR A 7 -9.20 11.34 9.71
CA TYR A 7 -8.65 11.58 11.03
C TYR A 7 -7.27 12.19 10.88
N SER A 8 -7.27 13.47 10.49
CA SER A 8 -6.35 14.43 11.08
C SER A 8 -6.83 14.64 12.52
N LEU A 9 -6.36 13.82 13.46
CA LEU A 9 -6.62 14.05 14.88
C LEU A 9 -5.66 15.15 15.36
N VAL A 10 -5.95 16.40 14.98
CA VAL A 10 -5.47 17.56 15.72
C VAL A 10 -6.49 17.79 16.83
N GLN A 11 -6.39 16.99 17.89
CA GLN A 11 -7.03 17.32 19.17
C GLN A 11 -5.98 18.00 20.02
N THR A 12 -5.98 19.34 20.05
CA THR A 12 -5.42 20.06 21.18
C THR A 12 -6.30 19.77 22.37
N MET A 13 -5.85 18.85 23.22
CA MET A 13 -6.59 18.43 24.42
C MET A 13 -5.63 18.32 25.60
N PRO A 14 -6.02 18.80 26.79
CA PRO A 14 -5.12 18.97 27.92
C PRO A 14 -4.65 17.65 28.53
N ILE A 15 -3.48 17.75 29.14
CA ILE A 15 -2.61 16.70 29.69
C ILE A 15 -3.30 15.97 30.85
N CYS A 16 -3.80 14.77 30.60
CA CYS A 16 -4.02 13.75 31.63
C CYS A 16 -3.99 12.38 30.94
N LEU A 17 -3.40 11.33 31.54
CA LEU A 17 -3.11 10.02 30.92
C LEU A 17 -4.34 9.41 30.19
N LYS A 18 -4.50 9.68 28.89
CA LYS A 18 -5.56 9.09 28.08
C LYS A 18 -5.10 7.75 27.52
N LYS A 19 -5.80 6.67 27.88
CA LYS A 19 -5.63 5.37 27.21
C LYS A 19 -6.37 5.45 25.86
N LEU A 20 -5.66 5.29 24.76
CA LEU A 20 -6.25 5.18 23.42
C LEU A 20 -6.33 3.70 23.02
N ALA A 21 -7.45 3.31 22.42
CA ALA A 21 -7.59 2.02 21.74
C ALA A 21 -7.87 2.26 20.26
N VAL A 22 -7.08 1.64 19.39
CA VAL A 22 -7.22 1.74 17.93
C VAL A 22 -7.47 0.33 17.38
N CYS A 23 -8.43 0.22 16.45
CA CYS A 23 -8.73 -1.03 15.76
C CYS A 23 -8.44 -0.84 14.26
N LEU A 24 -7.50 -1.62 13.73
CA LEU A 24 -7.14 -1.62 12.32
C LEU A 24 -7.57 -2.95 11.69
N PRO A 25 -8.47 -2.94 10.69
CA PRO A 25 -8.81 -4.15 9.95
C PRO A 25 -7.57 -4.77 9.29
N LEU A 26 -7.39 -6.09 9.47
CA LEU A 26 -6.22 -6.81 8.94
C LEU A 26 -6.09 -6.70 7.42
N LYS A 27 -7.20 -6.57 6.69
CA LYS A 27 -7.22 -6.35 5.24
C LYS A 27 -6.48 -5.07 4.79
N HIS A 28 -6.30 -4.09 5.67
CA HIS A 28 -5.57 -2.86 5.35
C HIS A 28 -4.07 -2.95 5.63
N ILE A 29 -3.60 -4.07 6.20
CA ILE A 29 -2.20 -4.29 6.59
C ILE A 29 -1.63 -5.50 5.85
N PHE A 30 -2.46 -6.52 5.62
CA PHE A 30 -2.05 -7.79 5.03
C PHE A 30 -2.87 -8.09 3.78
N GLY A 31 -2.19 -8.17 2.63
CA GLY A 31 -2.85 -8.48 1.35
C GLY A 31 -3.58 -9.83 1.35
N PHE A 32 -3.08 -10.85 2.04
CA PHE A 32 -3.77 -12.14 2.12
C PHE A 32 -5.14 -12.03 2.84
N ALA A 33 -5.25 -11.16 3.84
CA ALA A 33 -6.50 -10.94 4.58
C ALA A 33 -7.55 -10.18 3.76
N GLU A 34 -7.13 -9.53 2.68
CA GLU A 34 -8.02 -8.87 1.73
C GLU A 34 -8.53 -9.84 0.64
N HIS A 35 -7.62 -10.62 0.05
CA HIS A 35 -7.91 -11.42 -1.14
C HIS A 35 -8.39 -12.84 -0.81
N TYR A 36 -7.86 -13.45 0.25
CA TYR A 36 -8.19 -14.83 0.61
C TYR A 36 -9.39 -14.89 1.55
N ARG A 37 -10.54 -15.35 1.02
CA ARG A 37 -11.82 -15.42 1.74
C ARG A 37 -12.22 -16.82 2.20
N GLN A 38 -11.33 -17.81 2.00
CA GLN A 38 -11.60 -19.19 2.39
C GLN A 38 -11.09 -19.48 3.81
N VAL A 39 -11.51 -20.61 4.37
CA VAL A 39 -11.12 -21.04 5.71
C VAL A 39 -9.70 -21.60 5.69
N ILE A 40 -8.87 -21.14 6.62
CA ILE A 40 -7.54 -21.70 6.86
C ILE A 40 -7.63 -22.61 8.09
N VAL A 41 -7.13 -23.85 7.96
CA VAL A 41 -7.15 -24.86 9.02
C VAL A 41 -5.73 -25.16 9.47
N ASN A 42 -5.53 -25.36 10.78
CA ASN A 42 -4.26 -25.75 11.40
C ASN A 42 -3.05 -24.86 11.07
N MET A 43 -3.27 -23.60 10.69
CA MET A 43 -2.19 -22.69 10.36
C MET A 43 -1.64 -22.01 11.61
N LYS A 44 -0.33 -22.21 11.85
CA LYS A 44 0.39 -21.48 12.89
C LYS A 44 0.59 -20.04 12.43
N GLN A 45 0.16 -19.12 13.27
CA GLN A 45 0.15 -17.70 13.01
C GLN A 45 1.19 -17.00 13.90
N GLU A 46 2.11 -16.24 13.30
CA GLU A 46 3.12 -15.46 14.01
C GLU A 46 3.14 -14.03 13.46
N LEU A 47 3.23 -13.05 14.37
CA LEU A 47 3.34 -11.63 14.03
C LEU A 47 4.56 -11.06 14.75
N VAL A 48 5.56 -10.66 13.97
CA VAL A 48 6.75 -9.97 14.46
C VAL A 48 6.57 -8.47 14.24
N LEU A 49 6.67 -7.70 15.33
CA LEU A 49 6.61 -6.25 15.29
C LEU A 49 7.95 -5.68 15.75
N ILE A 50 8.56 -4.87 14.89
CA ILE A 50 9.82 -4.18 15.18
C ILE A 50 9.47 -2.71 15.48
N ARG A 51 9.72 -2.27 16.71
CA ARG A 51 9.51 -0.87 17.11
C ARG A 51 10.77 -0.06 16.87
N SER A 52 10.63 1.15 16.33
CA SER A 52 11.72 2.13 16.27
C SER A 52 12.22 2.49 17.67
N ARG A 53 13.47 2.96 17.76
CA ARG A 53 14.08 3.41 19.02
C ARG A 53 13.47 4.70 19.55
N THR A 54 12.78 5.46 18.72
CA THR A 54 12.23 6.79 19.03
C THR A 54 10.73 6.87 18.75
N ASP A 55 9.99 7.62 19.57
CA ASP A 55 8.54 7.85 19.43
C ASP A 55 8.20 9.16 18.68
N LEU A 56 9.20 9.85 18.13
CA LEU A 56 9.07 11.17 17.51
C LEU A 56 8.05 11.20 16.36
N ASP A 57 7.91 10.07 15.66
CA ASP A 57 7.02 9.93 14.50
C ASP A 57 5.57 9.58 14.89
N CYS A 58 5.30 9.35 16.17
CA CYS A 58 4.03 8.80 16.63
C CYS A 58 3.10 9.84 17.28
N TYR A 59 3.56 11.06 17.54
CA TYR A 59 2.74 12.13 18.11
C TYR A 59 3.19 13.50 17.58
N ASN A 60 2.27 14.46 17.62
CA ASN A 60 2.54 15.87 17.36
C ASN A 60 2.20 16.64 18.63
N GLY A 61 3.13 17.45 19.15
CA GLY A 61 2.90 18.26 20.34
C GLY A 61 4.14 18.95 20.88
N GLU A 62 3.94 20.07 21.57
CA GLU A 62 5.03 20.94 22.05
C GLU A 62 5.93 20.26 23.10
N ALA A 63 5.37 19.37 23.92
CA ALA A 63 6.08 18.63 24.97
C ALA A 63 6.49 17.22 24.52
N ASP A 64 7.56 16.68 25.11
CA ASP A 64 7.96 15.28 24.87
C ASP A 64 6.88 14.32 25.39
N GLY A 65 6.26 13.61 24.46
CA GLY A 65 5.33 12.51 24.72
C GLY A 65 6.05 11.17 24.69
N ARG A 66 5.66 10.26 25.59
CA ARG A 66 6.07 8.85 25.52
C ARG A 66 4.85 7.98 25.27
N ILE A 67 4.89 7.15 24.23
CA ILE A 67 3.81 6.22 23.94
C ILE A 67 4.18 4.85 24.50
N THR A 68 3.37 4.38 25.44
CA THR A 68 3.51 3.02 26.00
C THR A 68 2.47 2.10 25.37
N LEU A 69 2.92 1.18 24.52
CA LEU A 69 2.08 0.09 24.01
C LEU A 69 1.82 -0.90 25.14
N ARG A 70 0.59 -0.90 25.67
CA ARG A 70 0.22 -1.81 26.77
C ARG A 70 -0.20 -3.19 26.27
N LYS A 71 -0.88 -3.25 25.14
CA LYS A 71 -1.52 -4.47 24.65
C LYS A 71 -1.68 -4.39 23.14
N ILE A 72 -1.17 -5.40 22.44
CA ILE A 72 -1.35 -5.59 21.01
C ILE A 72 -2.08 -6.92 20.85
N GLN A 73 -3.20 -6.90 20.12
CA GLN A 73 -3.98 -8.09 19.82
C GLN A 73 -4.47 -8.01 18.39
N TRP A 74 -4.26 -9.08 17.63
CA TRP A 74 -5.05 -9.34 16.44
C TRP A 74 -6.24 -10.22 16.79
N LYS A 75 -7.33 -10.02 16.06
CA LYS A 75 -8.54 -10.83 16.18
C LYS A 75 -8.82 -11.40 14.81
N VAL A 76 -8.75 -12.72 14.71
CA VAL A 76 -9.11 -13.47 13.50
C VAL A 76 -10.43 -14.18 13.79
N PRO A 77 -11.44 -14.09 12.92
CA PRO A 77 -12.69 -14.83 13.08
C PRO A 77 -12.43 -16.33 13.15
N HIS A 78 -13.02 -17.00 14.15
CA HIS A 78 -12.96 -18.45 14.28
C HIS A 78 -14.31 -19.06 13.88
N LEU A 79 -14.28 -20.11 13.07
CA LEU A 79 -15.47 -20.82 12.59
C LEU A 79 -15.58 -22.17 13.27
N THR A 80 -16.67 -22.39 14.00
CA THR A 80 -17.03 -23.68 14.58
C THR A 80 -17.99 -24.42 13.64
N LEU A 81 -17.65 -25.66 13.27
CA LEU A 81 -18.46 -26.49 12.37
C LEU A 81 -19.29 -27.51 13.16
N SER A 82 -20.46 -27.88 12.65
CA SER A 82 -21.21 -29.04 13.14
C SER A 82 -20.46 -30.35 12.86
N ASP A 83 -20.71 -31.39 13.66
CA ASP A 83 -19.97 -32.66 13.57
C ASP A 83 -20.03 -33.29 12.16
N ARG A 84 -21.21 -33.25 11.51
CA ARG A 84 -21.38 -33.74 10.14
C ARG A 84 -20.49 -32.99 9.13
N SER A 85 -20.38 -31.67 9.27
CA SER A 85 -19.55 -30.84 8.38
C SER A 85 -18.06 -31.00 8.70
N LYS A 86 -17.73 -31.20 9.98
CA LYS A 86 -16.37 -31.46 10.46
C LYS A 86 -15.81 -32.76 9.89
N LEU A 87 -16.60 -33.83 9.85
CA LEU A 87 -16.20 -35.10 9.22
C LEU A 87 -15.87 -34.92 7.74
N LYS A 88 -16.73 -34.25 6.97
CA LYS A 88 -16.48 -33.96 5.55
C LYS A 88 -15.23 -33.10 5.33
N LEU A 89 -14.96 -32.14 6.22
CA LEU A 89 -13.76 -31.33 6.15
C LEU A 89 -12.51 -32.17 6.45
N PHE A 90 -12.54 -33.04 7.46
CA PHE A 90 -11.43 -33.93 7.78
C PHE A 90 -11.14 -34.94 6.67
N GLU A 91 -12.16 -35.52 6.04
CA GLU A 91 -11.97 -36.37 4.85
C GLU A 91 -11.21 -35.64 3.73
N ARG A 92 -11.48 -34.34 3.53
CA ARG A 92 -10.76 -33.52 2.56
C ARG A 92 -9.33 -33.22 3.00
N ILE A 93 -9.11 -32.89 4.26
CA ILE A 93 -7.77 -32.61 4.81
C ILE A 93 -6.88 -33.85 4.78
N ASN A 94 -7.43 -35.03 5.10
CA ASN A 94 -6.69 -36.29 5.11
C ASN A 94 -6.24 -36.74 3.71
N ARG A 95 -6.82 -36.19 2.63
CA ARG A 95 -6.30 -36.35 1.26
C ARG A 95 -5.06 -35.51 0.98
N ASN A 96 -4.57 -34.78 1.98
CA ASN A 96 -3.38 -33.94 1.93
C ASN A 96 -3.40 -32.90 0.78
N PRO A 97 -4.47 -32.10 0.61
CA PRO A 97 -4.55 -31.15 -0.48
C PRO A 97 -3.61 -29.98 -0.24
N ILE A 98 -2.82 -29.62 -1.25
CA ILE A 98 -2.08 -28.36 -1.27
C ILE A 98 -3.05 -27.25 -1.65
N ILE A 99 -3.20 -26.25 -0.79
CA ILE A 99 -4.08 -25.11 -1.01
C ILE A 99 -3.25 -23.91 -1.43
N THR A 100 -3.55 -23.39 -2.61
CA THR A 100 -2.89 -22.21 -3.17
C THR A 100 -3.62 -20.93 -2.72
N ILE A 101 -2.89 -20.02 -2.11
CA ILE A 101 -3.33 -18.69 -1.67
C ILE A 101 -2.67 -17.65 -2.55
N PRO A 102 -3.36 -17.14 -3.58
CA PRO A 102 -2.94 -15.95 -4.29
C PRO A 102 -3.33 -14.70 -3.49
N PHE A 103 -2.42 -13.73 -3.39
CA PHE A 103 -2.71 -12.42 -2.82
C PHE A 103 -1.75 -11.37 -3.38
N ARG A 104 -2.11 -10.09 -3.25
CA ARG A 104 -1.20 -8.99 -3.59
C ARG A 104 -0.30 -8.69 -2.40
N GLN A 105 0.99 -8.91 -2.55
CA GLN A 105 1.98 -8.60 -1.53
C GLN A 105 2.43 -7.15 -1.66
N TRP A 106 2.71 -6.55 -0.51
CA TRP A 106 3.17 -5.17 -0.38
C TRP A 106 4.60 -5.17 0.15
N GLU A 107 5.49 -4.45 -0.50
CA GLU A 107 6.88 -4.28 -0.10
C GLU A 107 7.24 -2.80 -0.10
N LEU A 108 7.61 -2.28 1.06
CA LEU A 108 7.97 -0.88 1.23
C LEU A 108 9.49 -0.73 1.26
N HIS A 109 10.01 0.11 0.38
CA HIS A 109 11.40 0.55 0.38
C HIS A 109 11.47 2.04 0.73
N GLU A 110 12.57 2.41 1.41
CA GLU A 110 12.87 3.78 1.77
C GLU A 110 14.22 4.18 1.17
N TYR A 111 14.27 5.34 0.51
CA TYR A 111 15.49 6.01 0.13
C TYR A 111 15.71 7.17 1.11
N PRO A 112 16.59 7.01 2.11
CA PRO A 112 16.66 7.92 3.27
C PRO A 112 17.12 9.34 2.95
N SER A 113 17.75 9.57 1.80
CA SER A 113 18.22 10.89 1.39
C SER A 113 18.46 10.91 -0.13
N LEU A 114 17.56 11.55 -0.86
CA LEU A 114 17.77 11.85 -2.29
C LEU A 114 18.97 12.78 -2.47
N LYS A 115 19.64 12.65 -3.62
CA LYS A 115 20.72 13.56 -4.02
C LYS A 115 20.14 14.93 -4.36
N GLN A 116 20.86 16.01 -4.05
CA GLN A 116 20.45 17.40 -4.33
C GLN A 116 20.64 17.79 -5.80
N VAL A 117 20.04 17.01 -6.69
CA VAL A 117 20.05 17.16 -8.14
C VAL A 117 18.61 17.21 -8.64
N LYS A 118 18.40 17.57 -9.90
CA LYS A 118 17.06 17.57 -10.52
C LYS A 118 16.56 16.18 -10.88
N MET A 119 17.47 15.23 -11.06
CA MET A 119 17.14 13.88 -11.49
C MET A 119 17.99 12.88 -10.71
N ASP A 120 17.36 11.94 -10.02
CA ASP A 120 18.04 10.84 -9.34
C ASP A 120 17.42 9.50 -9.73
N ILE A 121 18.27 8.49 -9.90
CA ILE A 121 17.86 7.13 -10.21
C ILE A 121 18.16 6.28 -8.99
N TRP A 122 17.12 5.72 -8.41
CA TRP A 122 17.17 4.86 -7.25
C TRP A 122 17.03 3.39 -7.68
N PRO A 123 18.10 2.57 -7.57
CA PRO A 123 17.98 1.11 -7.68
C PRO A 123 17.30 0.57 -6.43
N ILE A 124 16.07 0.08 -6.55
CA ILE A 124 15.27 -0.37 -5.40
C ILE A 124 15.63 -1.80 -5.03
N LYS A 125 15.47 -2.73 -5.99
CA LYS A 125 15.76 -4.14 -5.80
C LYS A 125 15.94 -4.87 -7.12
N THR A 126 16.55 -6.05 -7.04
CA THR A 126 16.48 -7.05 -8.09
C THR A 126 15.49 -8.13 -7.64
N SER A 127 14.36 -8.22 -8.35
CA SER A 127 13.24 -9.10 -8.04
C SER A 127 13.30 -10.39 -8.85
N ALA A 128 12.79 -11.50 -8.33
CA ALA A 128 12.50 -12.68 -9.15
C ALA A 128 11.26 -12.44 -10.02
N HIS A 129 11.11 -13.21 -11.10
CA HIS A 129 10.02 -13.03 -12.07
C HIS A 129 8.60 -13.10 -11.46
N LEU A 130 8.40 -13.95 -10.44
CA LEU A 130 7.11 -14.09 -9.77
C LEU A 130 6.71 -12.84 -8.96
N GLU A 131 7.70 -12.05 -8.52
CA GLU A 131 7.50 -10.83 -7.74
C GLU A 131 7.47 -9.57 -8.62
N LYS A 132 6.99 -9.71 -9.86
CA LYS A 132 6.92 -8.58 -10.79
C LYS A 132 5.94 -7.50 -10.30
N PRO A 133 6.34 -6.21 -10.21
CA PRO A 133 5.47 -5.13 -9.76
C PRO A 133 4.22 -5.00 -10.63
N ARG A 134 3.03 -4.90 -10.04
CA ARG A 134 1.81 -4.48 -10.76
C ARG A 134 1.55 -3.00 -10.61
N TRP A 135 1.79 -2.49 -9.40
CA TRP A 135 1.70 -1.08 -9.10
C TRP A 135 2.90 -0.66 -8.27
N VAL A 136 3.38 0.54 -8.55
CA VAL A 136 4.40 1.21 -7.73
C VAL A 136 3.80 2.51 -7.23
N ILE A 137 3.78 2.67 -5.92
CA ILE A 137 3.28 3.87 -5.25
C ILE A 137 4.49 4.60 -4.66
N VAL A 138 4.64 5.85 -5.06
CA VAL A 138 5.77 6.70 -4.67
C VAL A 138 5.24 7.88 -3.88
N ALA A 139 5.88 8.15 -2.75
CA ALA A 139 5.61 9.33 -1.95
C ALA A 139 6.93 9.91 -1.45
N LEU A 140 7.04 11.23 -1.45
CA LEU A 140 8.22 11.91 -0.95
C LEU A 140 7.88 12.67 0.33
N GLN A 141 8.83 12.76 1.24
CA GLN A 141 8.72 13.60 2.44
C GLN A 141 10.00 14.40 2.62
N LYS A 142 9.86 15.67 2.97
CA LYS A 142 10.99 16.47 3.44
C LYS A 142 11.52 15.85 4.72
N ASN A 143 12.67 15.20 4.62
CA ASN A 143 13.35 14.66 5.78
C ASN A 143 14.10 15.79 6.48
N GLN A 144 13.38 16.49 7.35
CA GLN A 144 14.07 17.11 8.45
C GLN A 144 14.53 15.94 9.32
N ARG A 145 15.80 15.53 9.22
CA ARG A 145 16.40 14.35 9.89
C ARG A 145 16.22 14.31 11.43
N ARG A 146 15.58 15.32 11.99
CA ARG A 146 14.79 15.28 13.22
C ARG A 146 13.44 15.89 12.86
N ARG A 147 12.36 15.11 12.74
CA ARG A 147 11.02 15.70 12.65
C ARG A 147 10.92 16.67 13.81
N ALA A 148 10.75 17.97 13.52
CA ALA A 148 10.36 18.88 14.59
C ALA A 148 9.07 18.31 15.18
N LYS A 149 8.85 18.43 16.49
CA LYS A 149 7.66 17.84 17.16
C LYS A 149 6.32 18.25 16.55
N ASN A 150 6.32 19.28 15.70
CA ASN A 150 5.15 19.85 15.04
C ASN A 150 4.99 19.40 13.56
N ASP A 151 5.96 18.68 12.99
CA ASP A 151 5.87 18.20 11.61
C ASP A 151 4.93 17.00 11.51
N ARG A 152 4.04 17.03 10.51
CA ARG A 152 3.01 16.01 10.32
C ARG A 152 3.61 14.82 9.57
N ALA A 153 3.77 13.70 10.26
CA ALA A 153 4.33 12.50 9.66
C ALA A 153 3.51 11.90 8.51
N THR A 154 2.25 12.33 8.40
CA THR A 154 1.27 11.88 7.40
C THR A 154 1.21 12.74 6.15
N VAL A 155 2.00 13.82 6.07
CA VAL A 155 1.99 14.72 4.90
C VAL A 155 3.13 14.33 3.97
N PHE A 156 2.80 14.12 2.71
CA PHE A 156 3.75 13.89 1.64
C PHE A 156 3.94 15.19 0.85
N ASP A 157 5.14 15.41 0.36
CA ASP A 157 5.50 16.61 -0.39
C ASP A 157 5.58 16.31 -1.88
N HIS A 158 5.10 17.23 -2.71
CA HIS A 158 5.20 17.10 -4.17
C HIS A 158 6.63 17.28 -4.71
N ALA A 159 7.56 17.83 -3.91
CA ALA A 159 8.98 18.08 -4.26
C ALA A 159 9.22 18.80 -5.60
N ASN A 160 8.19 19.47 -6.14
CA ASN A 160 8.13 19.99 -7.50
C ASN A 160 8.55 18.95 -8.57
N ILE A 161 8.13 17.69 -8.37
CA ILE A 161 8.30 16.61 -9.33
C ILE A 161 7.72 17.01 -10.70
N SER A 162 8.52 16.83 -11.74
CA SER A 162 8.14 16.99 -13.15
C SER A 162 7.86 15.64 -13.80
N ASP A 163 8.59 14.58 -13.43
CA ASP A 163 8.35 13.25 -13.96
C ASP A 163 8.76 12.13 -12.99
N ILE A 164 8.10 10.99 -13.10
CA ILE A 164 8.42 9.78 -12.35
C ILE A 164 8.35 8.60 -13.30
N ARG A 165 9.45 7.85 -13.42
CA ARG A 165 9.54 6.68 -14.29
C ARG A 165 10.06 5.48 -13.52
N LEU A 166 9.36 4.38 -13.64
CA LEU A 166 9.82 3.07 -13.21
C LEU A 166 10.53 2.39 -14.38
N HIS A 167 11.75 1.94 -14.16
CA HIS A 167 12.47 1.08 -15.09
C HIS A 167 12.41 -0.35 -14.57
N LEU A 168 11.90 -1.25 -15.40
CA LEU A 168 11.90 -2.69 -15.18
C LEU A 168 12.81 -3.31 -16.24
N ASN A 169 14.05 -3.61 -15.85
CA ASN A 169 15.13 -3.91 -16.79
C ASN A 169 15.29 -2.79 -17.84
N SER A 170 14.90 -3.05 -19.08
CA SER A 170 14.98 -2.09 -20.20
C SER A 170 13.65 -1.40 -20.50
N GLU A 171 12.55 -1.81 -19.87
CA GLU A 171 11.22 -1.23 -20.08
C GLU A 171 10.94 -0.09 -19.10
N ARG A 172 10.11 0.87 -19.53
CA ARG A 172 9.80 2.09 -18.77
C ARG A 172 8.32 2.29 -18.59
N TYR A 173 7.91 2.68 -17.39
CA TYR A 173 6.52 2.90 -17.00
C TYR A 173 6.38 4.21 -16.20
N PRO A 174 5.51 5.15 -16.61
CA PRO A 174 4.86 5.20 -17.91
C PRO A 174 5.89 5.37 -19.05
N TYR A 175 5.47 5.04 -20.28
CA TYR A 175 6.31 5.24 -21.46
C TYR A 175 6.49 6.73 -21.80
N GLU A 176 5.41 7.50 -21.69
CA GLU A 176 5.41 8.95 -21.90
C GLU A 176 5.72 9.70 -20.61
N ALA A 177 6.45 10.81 -20.74
CA ALA A 177 6.72 11.70 -19.62
C ALA A 177 5.44 12.37 -19.13
N MET A 178 5.26 12.44 -17.80
CA MET A 178 4.05 13.06 -17.22
C MET A 178 4.04 14.59 -17.34
N ASN A 179 5.22 15.23 -17.47
CA ASN A 179 5.39 16.68 -17.63
C ASN A 179 4.60 17.50 -16.59
N LEU A 180 4.74 17.12 -15.32
CA LEU A 180 4.01 17.70 -14.21
C LEU A 180 4.54 19.09 -13.85
N ASP A 181 3.62 19.98 -13.51
CA ASP A 181 3.94 21.29 -12.95
C ASP A 181 2.92 21.66 -11.87
N PHE A 182 3.35 21.54 -10.62
CA PHE A 182 2.53 21.85 -9.45
C PHE A 182 2.31 23.36 -9.27
N THR A 183 3.15 24.22 -9.85
CA THR A 183 3.00 25.68 -9.76
C THR A 183 1.83 26.18 -10.62
N THR A 184 1.70 25.64 -11.83
CA THR A 184 0.61 25.98 -12.76
C THR A 184 -0.60 25.05 -12.66
N ASN A 185 -0.65 24.20 -11.62
CA ASN A 185 -1.68 23.19 -11.41
C ASN A 185 -1.84 22.17 -12.55
N LYS A 186 -0.75 21.85 -13.25
CA LYS A 186 -0.68 20.80 -14.28
C LYS A 186 -0.21 19.47 -13.67
N TYR A 187 -1.07 18.85 -12.88
CA TYR A 187 -0.80 17.53 -12.28
C TYR A 187 -1.99 16.55 -12.46
N ALA A 188 -2.85 16.82 -13.45
CA ALA A 188 -4.01 16.01 -13.78
C ALA A 188 -3.69 14.54 -14.06
N ILE A 189 -2.56 14.26 -14.72
CA ILE A 189 -2.13 12.88 -15.01
C ILE A 189 -1.81 12.12 -13.71
N ALA A 190 -1.04 12.73 -12.81
CA ALA A 190 -0.71 12.14 -11.51
C ALA A 190 -1.96 11.88 -10.67
N TYR A 191 -2.87 12.85 -10.61
CA TYR A 191 -4.14 12.70 -9.90
C TYR A 191 -5.02 11.60 -10.51
N ARG A 192 -5.12 11.55 -11.85
CA ARG A 192 -5.88 10.49 -12.54
C ARG A 192 -5.32 9.11 -12.22
N ASN A 193 -4.01 8.93 -12.21
CA ASN A 193 -3.38 7.66 -11.87
C ASN A 193 -3.70 7.25 -10.42
N TYR A 194 -3.67 8.20 -9.48
CA TYR A 194 -4.05 7.99 -8.09
C TYR A 194 -5.51 7.55 -7.94
N VAL A 195 -6.45 8.21 -8.62
CA VAL A 195 -7.88 7.85 -8.58
C VAL A 195 -8.11 6.47 -9.20
N ASN A 196 -7.52 6.22 -10.37
CA ASN A 196 -7.69 4.96 -11.11
C ASN A 196 -7.15 3.78 -10.34
N PHE A 197 -6.05 3.95 -9.60
CA PHE A 197 -5.48 2.89 -8.77
C PHE A 197 -6.50 2.31 -7.80
N GLN A 198 -7.29 3.16 -7.11
CA GLN A 198 -8.28 2.67 -6.16
C GLN A 198 -9.34 1.81 -6.83
N CYS A 199 -9.84 2.22 -8.01
CA CYS A 199 -10.82 1.45 -8.76
C CYS A 199 -10.24 0.11 -9.24
N ASN A 200 -9.04 0.15 -9.83
CA ASN A 200 -8.36 -1.03 -10.39
C ASN A 200 -7.91 -2.02 -9.30
N TYR A 201 -7.48 -1.52 -8.15
CA TYR A 201 -7.02 -2.36 -7.05
C TYR A 201 -8.19 -3.09 -6.38
N TYR A 202 -9.29 -2.40 -6.08
CA TYR A 202 -10.42 -3.01 -5.36
C TYR A 202 -11.48 -3.65 -6.27
N ASP A 203 -11.23 -3.74 -7.58
CA ASP A 203 -12.20 -4.16 -8.60
C ASP A 203 -13.54 -3.42 -8.46
N ARG A 204 -13.47 -2.11 -8.15
CA ARG A 204 -14.64 -1.25 -7.99
C ARG A 204 -14.99 -0.67 -9.34
N ASN A 205 -15.80 -1.41 -10.09
CA ASN A 205 -16.39 -0.95 -11.34
C ASN A 205 -17.52 0.03 -11.02
N ASP A 206 -17.20 1.31 -10.75
CA ASP A 206 -18.12 2.45 -10.95
C ASP A 206 -17.44 3.75 -10.51
N TRP A 207 -16.68 4.35 -11.44
CA TRP A 207 -16.58 5.79 -11.48
C TRP A 207 -17.86 6.27 -12.18
N GLY A 208 -18.80 6.83 -11.42
CA GLY A 208 -20.11 7.28 -11.91
C GLY A 208 -20.01 8.45 -12.89
N ILE A 209 -19.47 8.22 -14.08
CA ILE A 209 -19.59 9.08 -15.27
C ILE A 209 -19.89 8.15 -16.45
N GLY A 210 -21.19 7.87 -16.65
CA GLY A 210 -21.79 7.44 -17.91
C GLY A 210 -21.52 6.01 -18.39
N GLY A 211 -22.52 5.14 -18.27
CA GLY A 211 -22.64 3.93 -19.10
C GLY A 211 -23.29 2.73 -18.42
N SER A 212 -24.59 2.52 -18.68
CA SER A 212 -25.22 1.20 -18.58
C SER A 212 -24.40 0.18 -19.37
N THR A 213 -24.26 -1.11 -19.00
CA THR A 213 -25.32 -2.12 -19.08
C THR A 213 -24.77 -3.46 -18.57
N ALA A 214 -25.69 -4.30 -18.06
CA ALA A 214 -25.70 -5.77 -18.08
C ALA A 214 -25.36 -6.53 -16.77
N GLY A 215 -26.43 -7.01 -16.12
CA GLY A 215 -26.54 -8.42 -15.73
C GLY A 215 -26.28 -8.77 -14.26
N GLY A 216 -27.33 -8.71 -13.44
CA GLY A 216 -27.36 -9.43 -12.16
C GLY A 216 -28.10 -8.69 -11.05
N GLY A 217 -29.35 -9.10 -10.81
CA GLY A 217 -30.19 -8.54 -9.76
C GLY A 217 -29.57 -8.67 -8.37
N GLY A 218 -29.19 -7.53 -7.81
CA GLY A 218 -28.84 -7.35 -6.41
C GLY A 218 -28.73 -5.86 -6.17
N ASN A 219 -29.43 -5.33 -5.16
CA ASN A 219 -29.31 -3.93 -4.73
C ASN A 219 -27.89 -3.69 -4.18
N VAL A 220 -26.90 -3.57 -5.06
CA VAL A 220 -25.60 -3.01 -4.76
C VAL A 220 -25.78 -1.52 -4.95
N THR A 221 -25.92 -0.79 -3.84
CA THR A 221 -25.52 0.61 -3.85
C THR A 221 -24.03 0.60 -4.16
N SER A 222 -23.66 0.73 -5.44
CA SER A 222 -22.28 0.94 -5.86
C SER A 222 -21.83 2.20 -5.14
N ALA A 223 -21.18 2.01 -3.99
CA ALA A 223 -20.58 3.12 -3.28
C ALA A 223 -19.48 3.62 -4.19
N ILE A 224 -19.76 4.69 -4.94
CA ILE A 224 -18.78 5.41 -5.75
C ILE A 224 -17.54 5.52 -4.89
N SER A 225 -16.47 4.89 -5.33
CA SER A 225 -15.21 4.90 -4.60
C SER A 225 -14.65 6.30 -4.72
N MET A 226 -15.08 7.21 -3.85
CA MET A 226 -14.55 8.56 -3.86
C MET A 226 -13.09 8.48 -3.41
N PRO A 227 -12.17 9.07 -4.17
CA PRO A 227 -10.77 9.11 -3.79
C PRO A 227 -10.65 9.81 -2.45
N THR A 228 -9.66 9.42 -1.65
CA THR A 228 -9.46 10.00 -0.31
C THR A 228 -9.09 11.48 -0.38
N PHE A 229 -8.46 11.88 -1.47
CA PHE A 229 -8.08 13.26 -1.74
C PHE A 229 -8.76 13.70 -3.04
N ASP A 230 -9.33 14.90 -3.05
CA ASP A 230 -9.72 15.57 -4.28
C ASP A 230 -8.48 16.14 -5.02
N TYR A 231 -8.70 16.79 -6.16
CA TYR A 231 -7.60 17.36 -6.96
C TYR A 231 -6.75 18.35 -6.16
N THR A 232 -7.39 19.20 -5.36
CA THR A 232 -6.70 20.22 -4.56
C THR A 232 -5.99 19.61 -3.35
N GLU A 233 -6.62 18.66 -2.66
CA GLU A 233 -6.01 17.95 -1.52
C GLU A 233 -4.84 17.08 -1.96
N PHE A 234 -4.90 16.49 -3.16
CA PHE A 234 -3.82 15.71 -3.73
C PHE A 234 -2.55 16.56 -3.92
N LYS A 235 -2.68 17.84 -4.28
CA LYS A 235 -1.53 18.74 -4.41
C LYS A 235 -0.75 18.90 -3.10
N GLU A 236 -1.47 18.95 -1.98
CA GLU A 236 -0.90 19.15 -0.65
C GLU A 236 -0.33 17.86 -0.04
N CYS A 237 -0.69 16.70 -0.60
CA CYS A 237 -0.24 15.39 -0.13
C CYS A 237 -0.21 14.37 -1.27
N PRO A 238 0.66 14.55 -2.28
CA PRO A 238 0.60 13.72 -3.47
C PRO A 238 1.14 12.32 -3.19
N ILE A 239 0.41 11.36 -3.73
CA ILE A 239 0.78 9.95 -3.76
C ILE A 239 0.82 9.56 -5.23
N PHE A 240 2.01 9.46 -5.79
CA PHE A 240 2.19 9.14 -7.19
C PHE A 240 2.00 7.65 -7.39
N VAL A 241 1.21 7.27 -8.39
CA VAL A 241 0.96 5.86 -8.72
C VAL A 241 1.40 5.59 -10.15
N ILE A 242 2.19 4.54 -10.32
CA ILE A 242 2.64 4.01 -11.59
C ILE A 242 1.94 2.68 -11.79
N ASP A 243 1.10 2.61 -12.82
CA ASP A 243 0.45 1.37 -13.24
C ASP A 243 1.38 0.60 -14.18
N CYS A 244 1.75 -0.60 -13.76
CA CYS A 244 2.57 -1.53 -14.53
C CYS A 244 1.81 -2.85 -14.76
N ALA A 245 0.49 -2.90 -14.56
CA ALA A 245 -0.28 -4.13 -14.66
C ALA A 245 -0.31 -4.68 -16.10
N SER A 246 -0.27 -3.81 -17.10
CA SER A 246 -0.22 -4.13 -18.53
C SER A 246 1.22 -4.29 -19.04
N GLN A 247 2.06 -4.98 -18.27
CA GLN A 247 3.45 -5.25 -18.63
C GLN A 247 3.57 -6.15 -19.86
N ASN A 248 4.67 -5.97 -20.59
CA ASN A 248 5.02 -6.85 -21.70
C ASN A 248 5.30 -8.28 -21.21
N GLU A 249 4.66 -9.26 -21.84
CA GLU A 249 4.93 -10.68 -21.57
C GLU A 249 6.36 -11.10 -21.96
N ASN A 250 7.04 -10.28 -22.76
CA ASN A 250 8.42 -10.51 -23.17
C ASN A 250 9.48 -10.23 -22.08
N LEU A 251 9.08 -9.69 -20.92
CA LEU A 251 9.85 -9.83 -19.67
C LEU A 251 9.89 -11.33 -19.29
N LYS A 252 10.64 -12.13 -20.05
CA LYS A 252 10.71 -13.60 -19.92
C LYS A 252 11.76 -13.99 -18.88
N ASN A 253 11.32 -14.79 -17.90
CA ASN A 253 12.07 -15.76 -17.09
C ASN A 253 13.42 -15.36 -16.48
N SER A 254 13.69 -14.07 -16.31
CA SER A 254 14.93 -13.57 -15.70
C SER A 254 14.62 -12.66 -14.51
N THR A 255 15.65 -12.38 -13.72
CA THR A 255 15.59 -11.40 -12.64
C THR A 255 15.21 -10.03 -13.19
N VAL A 256 14.29 -9.34 -12.51
CA VAL A 256 13.82 -8.00 -12.88
C VAL A 256 14.52 -6.98 -11.99
N ASP A 257 15.37 -6.16 -12.59
CA ASP A 257 15.98 -5.01 -11.94
C ASP A 257 14.97 -3.86 -11.91
N VAL A 258 14.61 -3.42 -10.69
CA VAL A 258 13.59 -2.39 -10.45
C VAL A 258 14.30 -1.10 -10.05
N LYS A 259 14.21 -0.08 -10.91
CA LYS A 259 14.76 1.26 -10.65
C LYS A 259 13.69 2.31 -10.75
N LEU A 260 13.73 3.28 -9.86
CA LEU A 260 12.85 4.44 -9.89
C LEU A 260 13.67 5.68 -10.25
N GLU A 261 13.29 6.32 -11.35
CA GLU A 261 13.81 7.61 -11.78
C GLU A 261 12.83 8.70 -11.33
N LEU A 262 13.36 9.67 -10.60
CA LEU A 262 12.62 10.82 -10.09
C LEU A 262 13.22 12.07 -10.72
N GLU A 263 12.38 12.87 -11.37
CA GLU A 263 12.75 14.14 -11.98
C GLU A 263 11.92 15.28 -11.36
N SER A 264 12.57 16.39 -11.05
CA SER A 264 11.94 17.59 -10.49
C SER A 264 12.40 18.86 -11.20
N ASN A 265 11.52 19.86 -11.23
CA ASN A 265 11.82 21.15 -11.85
C ASN A 265 12.97 21.90 -11.14
N ASN A 266 13.10 21.68 -9.84
CA ASN A 266 14.16 22.21 -8.96
C ASN A 266 15.01 21.07 -8.40
N ASN A 267 16.22 21.35 -7.89
CA ASN A 267 16.98 20.33 -7.18
C ASN A 267 16.22 19.85 -5.94
N PHE A 268 16.27 18.54 -5.65
CA PHE A 268 15.70 18.02 -4.40
C PHE A 268 16.32 18.71 -3.18
N GLU A 269 15.47 19.01 -2.20
CA GLU A 269 15.90 19.62 -0.95
C GLU A 269 16.83 18.68 -0.16
N ASN A 270 17.71 19.26 0.67
CA ASN A 270 18.60 18.45 1.50
C ASN A 270 17.78 17.55 2.43
N GLY A 271 18.16 16.27 2.49
CA GLY A 271 17.56 15.28 3.35
C GLY A 271 16.38 14.54 2.72
N MET A 272 15.67 15.09 1.72
CA MET A 272 14.44 14.52 1.14
C MET A 272 14.39 12.99 1.12
N VAL A 273 13.40 12.38 1.74
CA VAL A 273 13.17 10.92 1.72
C VAL A 273 12.19 10.58 0.62
N ALA A 274 12.45 9.51 -0.09
CA ALA A 274 11.47 8.88 -0.98
C ALA A 274 11.06 7.52 -0.41
N TYR A 275 9.77 7.25 -0.46
CA TYR A 275 9.19 5.95 -0.16
C TYR A 275 8.66 5.34 -1.44
N CYS A 276 8.92 4.05 -1.63
CA CYS A 276 8.42 3.29 -2.76
C CYS A 276 7.72 2.03 -2.23
N LEU A 277 6.40 1.98 -2.36
CA LEU A 277 5.61 0.80 -2.08
C LEU A 277 5.37 0.04 -3.38
N ILE A 278 5.96 -1.14 -3.48
CA ILE A 278 5.76 -2.07 -4.58
C ILE A 278 4.60 -3.01 -4.21
N ILE A 279 3.63 -3.11 -5.10
CA ILE A 279 2.54 -4.07 -5.01
C ILE A 279 2.71 -5.07 -6.14
N HIS A 280 2.89 -6.34 -5.81
CA HIS A 280 3.04 -7.42 -6.77
C HIS A 280 2.16 -8.61 -6.40
N ASP A 281 1.89 -9.49 -7.35
CA ASP A 281 1.22 -10.75 -7.04
C ASP A 281 2.18 -11.67 -6.27
N ALA A 282 1.62 -12.44 -5.35
CA ALA A 282 2.33 -13.46 -4.60
C ALA A 282 1.45 -14.69 -4.49
N ILE A 283 2.08 -15.86 -4.55
CA ILE A 283 1.40 -17.13 -4.38
C ILE A 283 2.09 -17.91 -3.26
N VAL A 284 1.29 -18.29 -2.28
CA VAL A 284 1.73 -19.15 -1.18
C VAL A 284 0.92 -20.44 -1.23
N GLN A 285 1.60 -21.57 -1.18
CA GLN A 285 0.99 -22.87 -1.00
C GLN A 285 1.02 -23.22 0.48
N TYR A 286 -0.11 -23.66 1.03
CA TYR A 286 -0.16 -24.22 2.37
C TYR A 286 -0.75 -25.62 2.37
N ASN A 287 -0.27 -26.41 3.31
CA ASN A 287 -0.77 -27.74 3.57
C ASN A 287 -1.56 -27.75 4.89
N PRO A 288 -2.88 -28.01 4.89
CA PRO A 288 -3.70 -28.00 6.10
C PRO A 288 -3.44 -29.21 7.03
N LEU A 289 -2.83 -30.29 6.52
CA LEU A 289 -2.51 -31.48 7.30
C LEU A 289 -1.17 -31.32 8.04
N THR A 290 -0.13 -30.84 7.35
CA THR A 290 1.22 -30.67 7.94
C THR A 290 1.46 -29.27 8.52
N GLY A 291 0.67 -28.27 8.11
CA GLY A 291 0.90 -26.87 8.45
C GLY A 291 2.04 -26.21 7.67
N GLU A 292 2.64 -26.93 6.70
CA GLU A 292 3.73 -26.42 5.88
C GLU A 292 3.26 -25.28 4.97
N VAL A 293 4.06 -24.23 4.88
CA VAL A 293 3.80 -23.05 4.05
C VAL A 293 5.01 -22.84 3.14
N LYS A 294 4.78 -22.86 1.83
CA LYS A 294 5.80 -22.66 0.80
C LYS A 294 5.41 -21.46 -0.06
N ARG A 295 6.33 -20.51 -0.19
CA ARG A 295 6.22 -19.43 -1.18
C ARG A 295 6.66 -19.99 -2.54
N LEU A 296 5.84 -19.78 -3.57
CA LEU A 296 6.21 -20.12 -4.94
C LEU A 296 7.12 -19.05 -5.54
#